data_AF-A0A0N1IHZ9-F1
#
_entry.id   AF-A0A0N1IHZ9-F1
#
_cell.length_a   1.000
_cell.length_b   1.000
_cell.length_c   1.000
_cell.angle_alpha   90.00
_cell.angle_beta   90.00
_cell.angle_gamma   90.00
#
_symmetry.space_group_name_H-M   'P 1'
#
loop_
_entity.id
_entity.type
_entity.pdbx_description
1 polymer ?
#
loop_
_entity_poly.entity_id
_entity_poly.type
_entity_poly.pdbx_seq_one_letter_code
_entity_poly.pdbx_strand_id
1 'polypeptide(L)'
;MRRLAACTSALRAGVAPRHLWAAPYPHAQLQLRHLPVYRTPRDKISCIMRCVSSIMSVLALTDGSAPSADDLTPVLVYVILKVNPPSLLSTIELVNALGGAALSGEALYWWTQFCAAVAYIKTMDYVGDS
;
A
#
# COMPACT_ATOMS: atom_id res chain seq x y z
N MET A 1 0.00 -2.37 16.07
CA MET A 1 0.90 -2.54 14.88
C MET A 1 1.94 -3.69 14.93
N ARG A 2 2.96 -3.75 15.83
CA ARG A 2 4.12 -4.69 15.66
C ARG A 2 3.81 -6.20 15.73
N ARG A 3 2.82 -6.66 16.52
CA ARG A 3 2.53 -8.11 16.68
C ARG A 3 1.70 -8.71 15.55
N LEU A 4 0.78 -7.96 14.95
CA LEU A 4 -0.06 -8.41 13.83
C LEU A 4 0.72 -8.47 12.50
N ALA A 5 1.57 -7.48 12.23
CA ALA A 5 2.31 -7.33 10.98
C ALA A 5 3.26 -8.50 10.63
N ALA A 6 3.83 -9.17 11.63
CA ALA A 6 4.81 -10.23 11.42
C ALA A 6 4.17 -11.54 10.90
N CYS A 7 2.93 -11.85 11.33
CA CYS A 7 2.28 -13.14 11.10
C CYS A 7 1.15 -13.10 10.05
N THR A 8 0.73 -11.93 9.58
CA THR A 8 -0.28 -11.86 8.52
C THR A 8 0.26 -12.48 7.23
N SER A 9 -0.34 -13.58 6.80
CA SER A 9 -0.09 -14.18 5.50
C SER A 9 -0.84 -13.40 4.42
N ALA A 10 -0.36 -13.45 3.17
CA ALA A 10 -1.02 -12.79 2.04
C ALA A 10 -2.50 -13.23 1.90
N LEU A 11 -2.77 -14.52 2.11
CA LEU A 11 -4.14 -15.05 2.12
C LEU A 11 -5.03 -14.40 3.19
N ARG A 12 -4.52 -14.20 4.41
CA ARG A 12 -5.27 -13.54 5.49
C ARG A 12 -5.51 -12.05 5.24
N ALA A 13 -4.66 -11.43 4.42
CA ALA A 13 -4.86 -10.07 3.94
C ALA A 13 -5.86 -9.98 2.77
N GLY A 14 -6.45 -11.11 2.34
CA GLY A 14 -7.41 -11.15 1.24
C GLY A 14 -6.79 -11.24 -0.16
N VAL A 15 -5.49 -11.52 -0.26
CA VAL A 15 -4.83 -11.68 -1.57
C VAL A 15 -5.38 -12.92 -2.27
N ALA A 16 -5.85 -12.74 -3.50
CA ALA A 16 -6.40 -13.83 -4.31
C ALA A 16 -5.38 -14.98 -4.46
N PRO A 17 -5.81 -16.25 -4.40
CA PRO A 17 -4.91 -17.41 -4.51
C PRO A 17 -3.99 -17.38 -5.73
N ARG A 18 -4.51 -16.89 -6.87
CA ARG A 18 -3.75 -16.73 -8.12
C ARG A 18 -2.55 -15.77 -8.03
N HIS A 19 -2.52 -14.88 -7.04
CA HIS A 19 -1.45 -13.90 -6.87
C HIS A 19 -0.49 -14.25 -5.72
N LEU A 20 -0.74 -15.34 -4.98
CA LEU A 20 0.08 -15.74 -3.82
C LEU A 20 1.52 -16.12 -4.19
N TRP A 21 1.76 -16.57 -5.43
CA TRP A 21 3.10 -16.94 -5.91
C TRP A 21 4.10 -15.78 -5.84
N ALA A 22 3.61 -14.54 -5.97
CA ALA A 22 4.41 -13.34 -5.95
C ALA A 22 4.65 -12.79 -4.52
N ALA A 23 3.94 -13.33 -3.53
CA ALA A 23 4.16 -12.95 -2.15
C ALA A 23 5.61 -13.30 -1.72
N PRO A 24 6.33 -12.40 -1.01
CA PRO A 24 5.79 -11.26 -0.28
C PRO A 24 5.86 -9.91 -1.03
N TYR A 25 6.00 -9.88 -2.36
CA TYR A 25 6.13 -8.66 -3.18
C TYR A 25 7.34 -7.78 -2.80
N PRO A 26 8.58 -8.31 -2.90
CA PRO A 26 9.78 -7.64 -2.38
C PRO A 26 10.07 -6.27 -3.00
N HIS A 27 9.82 -6.10 -4.31
CA HIS A 27 10.05 -4.82 -4.99
C HIS A 27 9.10 -3.72 -4.51
N ALA A 28 7.81 -4.03 -4.35
CA ALA A 28 6.82 -3.10 -3.80
C ALA A 28 7.16 -2.72 -2.37
N GLN A 29 7.54 -3.70 -1.54
CA GLN A 29 8.01 -3.43 -0.18
C GLN A 29 9.23 -2.50 -0.15
N LEU A 30 10.20 -2.71 -1.05
CA LEU A 30 11.39 -1.87 -1.13
C LEU A 30 11.04 -0.42 -1.45
N GLN A 31 10.14 -0.18 -2.40
CA GLN A 31 9.69 1.19 -2.70
C GLN A 31 9.10 1.85 -1.46
N LEU A 32 8.18 1.16 -0.77
CA LEU A 32 7.48 1.72 0.38
C LEU A 32 8.40 1.93 1.61
N ARG A 33 9.46 1.12 1.77
CA ARG A 33 10.48 1.32 2.82
C ARG A 33 11.19 2.68 2.72
N HIS A 34 11.23 3.29 1.55
CA HIS A 34 11.84 4.61 1.35
C HIS A 34 10.89 5.78 1.66
N LEU A 35 9.60 5.53 1.88
CA LEU A 35 8.61 6.57 2.20
C LEU A 35 9.05 7.55 3.33
N PRO A 36 9.65 7.10 4.46
CA PRO A 36 10.10 8.02 5.51
C PRO A 36 11.33 8.86 5.11
N VAL A 37 12.10 8.45 4.10
CA VAL A 37 13.30 9.18 3.64
C VAL A 37 12.92 10.46 2.90
N TYR A 38 11.80 10.43 2.16
CA TYR A 38 11.34 11.57 1.38
C TYR A 38 10.76 12.68 2.27
N ARG A 39 11.20 13.92 2.02
CA ARG A 39 10.80 15.11 2.78
C ARG A 39 9.62 15.87 2.17
N THR A 40 9.50 15.85 0.84
CA THR A 40 8.43 16.59 0.15
C THR A 40 7.18 15.73 -0.06
N PRO A 41 5.97 16.31 -0.05
CA PRO A 41 4.74 15.59 -0.39
C PRO A 41 4.81 14.92 -1.76
N ARG A 42 5.36 15.62 -2.76
CA ARG A 42 5.49 15.14 -4.14
C ARG A 42 6.35 13.87 -4.22
N ASP A 43 7.47 13.84 -3.51
CA ASP A 43 8.35 12.67 -3.50
C ASP A 43 7.72 11.47 -2.78
N LYS A 44 6.97 11.74 -1.71
CA LYS A 44 6.19 10.71 -0.99
C LYS A 44 5.10 10.11 -1.87
N ILE A 45 4.36 10.93 -2.62
CA ILE A 45 3.38 10.46 -3.61
C ILE A 45 4.09 9.63 -4.68
N SER A 46 5.21 10.13 -5.23
CA SER A 46 5.97 9.41 -6.26
C SER A 46 6.48 8.05 -5.77
N CYS A 47 6.85 7.93 -4.50
CA CYS A 47 7.22 6.67 -3.86
C CYS A 47 6.05 5.68 -3.82
N ILE A 48 4.84 6.13 -3.47
CA ILE A 48 3.64 5.29 -3.46
C ILE A 48 3.24 4.87 -4.87
N MET A 49 3.34 5.79 -5.84
CA MET A 49 3.09 5.47 -7.25
C MET A 49 4.02 4.35 -7.74
N ARG A 50 5.33 4.44 -7.45
CA ARG A 50 6.28 3.37 -7.78
C ARG A 50 5.95 2.05 -7.09
N CYS A 51 5.48 2.09 -5.84
CA CYS A 51 5.01 0.90 -5.13
C CYS A 51 3.81 0.27 -5.84
N VAL A 52 2.78 1.05 -6.16
CA VAL A 52 1.57 0.58 -6.84
C VAL A 52 1.90 0.05 -8.24
N SER A 53 2.69 0.78 -9.05
CA SER A 53 3.12 0.30 -10.36
C SER A 53 3.87 -1.03 -10.25
N SER A 54 4.76 -1.18 -9.26
CA SER A 54 5.46 -2.44 -9.03
C SER A 54 4.51 -3.60 -8.69
N ILE A 55 3.42 -3.34 -7.96
CA ILE A 55 2.40 -4.36 -7.69
C ILE A 55 1.66 -4.70 -8.99
N MET A 56 1.13 -3.68 -9.69
CA MET A 56 0.35 -3.88 -10.92
C MET A 56 1.13 -4.66 -11.98
N SER A 57 2.41 -4.35 -12.17
CA SER A 57 3.30 -5.08 -13.08
C SER A 57 3.45 -6.55 -12.72
N VAL A 58 3.55 -6.87 -11.42
CA VAL A 58 3.68 -8.26 -10.96
C VAL A 58 2.36 -9.02 -11.08
N LEU A 59 1.23 -8.38 -10.76
CA LEU A 59 -0.09 -9.01 -10.90
C LEU A 59 -0.42 -9.32 -12.36
N ALA A 60 -0.03 -8.43 -13.29
CA ALA A 60 -0.22 -8.63 -14.73
C ALA A 60 0.50 -9.89 -15.27
N LEU A 61 1.52 -10.40 -14.59
CA LEU A 61 2.20 -11.65 -14.96
C LEU A 61 1.36 -12.91 -14.70
N THR A 62 0.26 -12.79 -13.95
CA THR A 62 -0.59 -13.95 -13.61
C THR A 62 -1.40 -14.42 -14.80
N ASP A 63 -2.13 -13.50 -15.45
CA ASP A 63 -3.09 -13.82 -16.52
C ASP A 63 -2.80 -13.04 -17.83
N GLY A 64 -1.70 -12.26 -17.87
CA GLY A 64 -1.36 -11.41 -19.01
C GLY A 64 -2.30 -10.20 -19.21
N SER A 65 -3.28 -10.00 -18.32
CA SER A 65 -4.23 -8.91 -18.33
C SER A 65 -3.90 -7.85 -17.29
N ALA A 66 -4.37 -6.61 -17.50
CA ALA A 66 -4.27 -5.56 -16.50
C ALA A 66 -5.05 -5.97 -15.23
N PRO A 67 -4.42 -5.97 -14.05
CA PRO A 67 -5.09 -6.29 -12.79
C PRO A 67 -6.15 -5.24 -12.44
N SER A 68 -7.24 -5.67 -11.81
CA SER A 68 -8.29 -4.78 -11.32
C SER A 68 -7.90 -4.12 -10.00
N ALA A 69 -8.69 -3.12 -9.56
CA ALA A 69 -8.53 -2.53 -8.24
C ALA A 69 -8.77 -3.54 -7.10
N ASP A 70 -9.63 -4.53 -7.33
CA ASP A 70 -9.94 -5.60 -6.38
C ASP A 70 -8.79 -6.60 -6.23
N ASP A 71 -7.95 -6.73 -7.26
CA ASP A 71 -6.70 -7.49 -7.19
C ASP A 71 -5.60 -6.73 -6.44
N LEU A 72 -5.55 -5.41 -6.66
CA LEU A 72 -4.51 -4.54 -6.09
C LEU A 72 -4.72 -4.27 -4.59
N THR A 73 -5.92 -3.88 -4.19
CA THR A 73 -6.22 -3.41 -2.82
C THR A 73 -5.72 -4.35 -1.72
N PRO A 74 -6.03 -5.66 -1.73
CA PRO A 74 -5.54 -6.58 -0.70
C PRO A 74 -4.01 -6.74 -0.71
N VAL A 75 -3.38 -6.66 -1.89
CA VAL A 75 -1.91 -6.71 -2.02
C VAL A 75 -1.28 -5.44 -1.45
N LEU A 76 -1.88 -4.28 -1.70
CA LEU A 76 -1.43 -3.00 -1.15
C LEU A 76 -1.52 -2.99 0.38
N VAL A 77 -2.65 -3.45 0.94
CA VAL A 77 -2.82 -3.63 2.40
C VAL A 77 -1.74 -4.55 2.95
N TYR A 78 -1.53 -5.71 2.32
CA TYR A 78 -0.51 -6.67 2.72
C TYR A 78 0.90 -6.04 2.70
N VAL A 79 1.27 -5.33 1.63
CA VAL A 79 2.59 -4.68 1.53
C VAL A 79 2.78 -3.61 2.62
N ILE A 80 1.76 -2.80 2.90
CA ILE A 80 1.80 -1.80 3.98
C ILE A 80 1.99 -2.49 5.34
N LEU A 81 1.27 -3.58 5.61
CA LEU A 81 1.43 -4.36 6.84
C LEU A 81 2.85 -4.93 6.98
N LYS A 82 3.41 -5.50 5.90
CA LYS A 82 4.76 -6.11 5.95
C LYS A 82 5.87 -5.07 6.12
N VAL A 83 5.73 -3.89 5.52
CA VAL A 83 6.73 -2.82 5.66
C VAL A 83 6.57 -2.08 6.99
N ASN A 84 5.33 -1.86 7.42
CA ASN A 84 4.97 -1.09 8.61
C ASN A 84 5.75 0.25 8.70
N PRO A 85 5.61 1.18 7.73
CA PRO A 85 6.38 2.41 7.71
C PRO A 85 6.11 3.25 8.98
N PRO A 86 7.14 3.85 9.59
CA PRO A 86 6.95 4.68 10.78
C PRO A 86 6.16 5.94 10.44
N SER A 87 5.33 6.39 11.40
CA SER A 87 4.59 7.66 11.31
C SER A 87 3.72 7.78 10.04
N LEU A 88 3.06 6.69 9.66
CA LEU A 88 2.23 6.60 8.45
C LEU A 88 1.08 7.61 8.43
N LEU A 89 0.39 7.78 9.57
CA LEU A 89 -0.72 8.74 9.70
C LEU A 89 -0.25 10.19 9.52
N SER A 90 0.82 10.57 10.21
CA SER A 90 1.42 11.91 10.06
C SER A 90 1.90 12.15 8.63
N THR A 91 2.39 11.11 7.94
CA THR A 91 2.75 11.20 6.51
C THR A 91 1.52 11.50 5.64
N ILE A 92 0.38 10.84 5.90
CA ILE A 92 -0.86 11.09 5.16
C ILE A 92 -1.38 12.50 5.42
N GLU A 93 -1.41 12.94 6.67
CA GLU A 93 -1.84 14.29 7.06
C GLU A 93 -0.98 15.36 6.37
N LEU A 94 0.34 15.20 6.39
CA LEU A 94 1.28 16.11 5.71
C LEU A 94 1.01 16.19 4.20
N VAL A 95 0.86 15.04 3.55
CA VAL A 95 0.62 15.01 2.10
C VAL A 95 -0.74 15.60 1.76
N ASN A 96 -1.79 15.31 2.52
CA ASN A 96 -3.12 15.89 2.30
C ASN A 96 -3.10 17.42 2.49
N ALA A 97 -2.43 17.91 3.53
CA ALA A 97 -2.37 19.34 3.83
C ALA A 97 -1.53 20.14 2.82
N LEU A 98 -0.38 19.59 2.37
CA LEU A 98 0.59 20.34 1.56
C LEU A 98 0.63 19.95 0.08
N GLY A 99 0.19 18.73 -0.27
CA GLY A 99 0.26 18.17 -1.62
C GLY A 99 -1.09 17.78 -2.20
N GLY A 100 -2.14 17.67 -1.38
CA GLY A 100 -3.45 17.15 -1.79
C GLY A 100 -4.10 17.96 -2.90
N ALA A 101 -4.01 19.29 -2.85
CA ALA A 101 -4.59 20.18 -3.86
C ALA A 101 -3.94 20.06 -5.25
N ALA A 102 -2.70 19.56 -5.32
CA ALA A 102 -1.97 19.35 -6.58
C ALA A 102 -2.19 17.95 -7.18
N LEU A 103 -2.83 17.04 -6.44
CA LEU A 103 -3.13 15.70 -6.92
C LEU A 103 -4.30 15.75 -7.90
N SER A 104 -4.14 15.09 -9.05
CA SER A 104 -5.18 14.93 -10.05
C SER A 104 -5.03 13.62 -10.80
N GLY A 105 -6.11 13.19 -11.47
CA GLY A 105 -6.14 11.99 -12.31
C GLY A 105 -5.69 10.74 -11.56
N GLU A 106 -4.79 9.98 -12.19
CA GLU A 106 -4.28 8.71 -11.68
C GLU A 106 -3.55 8.85 -10.32
N ALA A 107 -2.79 9.94 -10.13
CA ALA A 107 -2.07 10.16 -8.88
C ALA A 107 -3.01 10.37 -7.69
N LEU A 108 -4.12 11.09 -7.90
CA LEU A 108 -5.16 11.26 -6.90
C LEU A 108 -5.84 9.92 -6.59
N TYR A 109 -6.18 9.15 -7.62
CA TYR A 109 -6.81 7.83 -7.45
C TYR A 109 -5.96 6.89 -6.60
N TRP A 110 -4.69 6.70 -6.93
CA TRP A 110 -3.80 5.83 -6.17
C TRP A 110 -3.52 6.33 -4.76
N TRP A 111 -3.43 7.65 -4.58
CA TRP A 111 -3.31 8.24 -3.26
C TRP A 111 -4.54 7.98 -2.39
N THR A 112 -5.75 8.12 -2.94
CA THR A 112 -7.00 7.80 -2.24
C THR A 112 -7.05 6.32 -1.87
N GLN A 113 -6.68 5.41 -2.78
CA GLN A 113 -6.61 3.98 -2.50
C GLN A 113 -5.61 3.64 -1.39
N PHE A 114 -4.44 4.28 -1.40
CA PHE A 114 -3.46 4.14 -0.34
C PHE A 114 -4.01 4.61 1.02
N CYS A 115 -4.67 5.76 1.07
CA CYS A 115 -5.30 6.26 2.30
C CYS A 115 -6.39 5.31 2.81
N ALA A 116 -7.22 4.76 1.92
CA ALA A 116 -8.24 3.78 2.26
C ALA A 116 -7.63 2.49 2.83
N ALA A 117 -6.56 1.97 2.23
CA ALA A 117 -5.83 0.81 2.73
C ALA A 117 -5.27 1.05 4.15
N VAL A 118 -4.72 2.24 4.41
CA VAL A 118 -4.23 2.61 5.76
C VAL A 118 -5.36 2.74 6.77
N ALA A 119 -6.49 3.34 6.38
CA ALA A 119 -7.67 3.42 7.24
C ALA A 119 -8.21 2.03 7.59
N TYR A 120 -8.27 1.12 6.60
CA TYR A 120 -8.67 -0.27 6.80
C TYR A 120 -7.75 -1.03 7.76
N ILE A 121 -6.44 -0.86 7.63
CA ILE A 121 -5.49 -1.48 8.58
C ILE A 121 -5.75 -1.00 10.02
N LYS A 122 -6.11 0.28 10.19
CA LYS A 122 -6.41 0.87 11.49
C LYS A 122 -7.68 0.29 12.11
N THR A 123 -8.72 0.01 11.31
CA THR A 123 -9.93 -0.66 11.82
C THR A 123 -9.67 -2.10 12.20
N MET A 124 -8.79 -2.82 11.48
CA MET A 124 -8.38 -4.18 11.87
C MET A 124 -7.62 -4.22 13.21
N ASP A 125 -6.78 -3.21 13.50
CA ASP A 125 -6.04 -3.11 14.78
C ASP A 125 -7.02 -2.86 15.95
N TYR A 126 -8.07 -2.05 15.75
CA TYR A 126 -9.10 -1.80 16.77
C TYR A 126 -9.92 -3.06 17.14
N VAL A 127 -10.23 -3.90 16.15
CA VAL A 127 -10.96 -5.16 16.37
C VAL A 127 -10.10 -6.21 17.09
N GLY A 128 -8.77 -6.13 17.00
CA GLY A 128 -7.85 -7.07 17.65
C GLY A 128 -7.65 -6.86 19.15
N ASP A 129 -8.10 -5.72 19.69
CA ASP A 129 -7.99 -5.35 21.11
C ASP A 129 -9.34 -5.43 21.85
N SER A 130 -10.37 -6.04 21.24
CA SER A 130 -11.70 -6.33 21.84
C SER A 130 -11.87 -7.81 22.13
#